data_AF-A0A7C5RQW0-F1
#
_entry.id   AF-A0A7C5RQW0-F1
#
_cell.length_a   1.000
_cell.length_b   1.000
_cell.length_c   1.000
_cell.angle_alpha   90.00
_cell.angle_beta   90.00
_cell.angle_gamma   90.00
#
_symmetry.space_group_name_H-M   'P 1'
#
loop_
_entity.id
_entity.type
_entity.pdbx_description
1 polymer ?
#
loop_
_entity_poly.entity_id
_entity_poly.type
_entity_poly.pdbx_seq_one_letter_code
_entity_poly.pdbx_strand_id
1 'polypeptide(L)'
;MALEPDELEQAEELDKAVDSLLRGEDPIVTDPELQPLIEVARLRHRLALQWQQEAQLYRDKVWELVWQKLGQKAPKDNCAP
;
A
#
# COMPACT_ATOMS: atom_id res chain seq x y z
N MET A 1 -24.98 -8.47 -16.43
CA MET A 1 -25.34 -9.39 -15.34
C MET A 1 -25.53 -8.52 -14.13
N ALA A 2 -26.70 -8.58 -13.48
CA ALA A 2 -26.85 -7.99 -12.14
C ALA A 2 -26.19 -8.97 -11.15
N LEU A 3 -25.49 -8.45 -10.15
CA LEU A 3 -24.98 -9.25 -9.05
C LEU A 3 -26.15 -9.71 -8.19
N GLU A 4 -26.07 -10.91 -7.64
CA GLU A 4 -27.01 -11.34 -6.62
C GLU A 4 -26.83 -10.49 -5.36
N PRO A 5 -27.89 -10.26 -4.55
CA PRO A 5 -27.80 -9.43 -3.35
C PRO A 5 -26.64 -9.81 -2.41
N ASP A 6 -26.42 -11.11 -2.22
CA ASP A 6 -25.37 -11.65 -1.36
C ASP A 6 -23.96 -11.31 -1.89
N GLU A 7 -23.76 -11.40 -3.21
CA GLU A 7 -22.48 -11.03 -3.85
C GLU A 7 -22.20 -9.53 -3.70
N LEU A 8 -23.25 -8.71 -3.68
CA LEU A 8 -23.14 -7.26 -3.53
C LEU A 8 -22.77 -6.89 -2.08
N GLU A 9 -23.36 -7.56 -1.09
CA GLU A 9 -23.01 -7.41 0.32
C GLU A 9 -21.56 -7.85 0.60
N GLN A 10 -21.15 -9.01 0.04
CA GLN A 10 -19.76 -9.49 0.13
C GLN A 10 -18.77 -8.49 -0.50
N ALA A 11 -19.11 -7.91 -1.66
CA ALA A 11 -18.27 -6.93 -2.32
C ALA A 11 -18.11 -5.65 -1.48
N GLU A 12 -19.19 -5.14 -0.90
CA GLU A 12 -19.15 -3.96 -0.02
C GLU A 12 -18.35 -4.21 1.26
N GLU A 13 -18.47 -5.39 1.85
CA GLU A 13 -17.70 -5.77 3.04
C GLU A 13 -16.21 -5.88 2.70
N LEU A 14 -15.87 -6.53 1.59
CA LEU A 14 -14.50 -6.67 1.12
C LEU A 14 -13.86 -5.30 0.83
N ASP A 15 -14.60 -4.39 0.20
CA ASP A 15 -14.13 -3.03 -0.12
C ASP A 15 -13.78 -2.25 1.15
N LYS A 16 -14.67 -2.24 2.14
CA LYS A 16 -14.43 -1.61 3.46
C LYS A 16 -13.22 -2.20 4.17
N ALA A 17 -13.05 -3.52 4.11
CA ALA A 17 -11.92 -4.20 4.70
C ALA A 17 -10.60 -3.82 4.01
N VAL A 18 -10.58 -3.72 2.67
CA VAL A 18 -9.40 -3.23 1.93
C VAL A 18 -9.07 -1.79 2.31
N ASP A 19 -10.07 -0.92 2.41
CA ASP A 19 -9.86 0.48 2.83
C ASP A 19 -9.30 0.61 4.25
N SER A 20 -9.76 -0.23 5.19
CA SER A 20 -9.17 -0.29 6.53
C SER A 20 -7.72 -0.77 6.49
N LEU A 21 -7.41 -1.79 5.69
CA LEU A 21 -6.04 -2.28 5.52
C LEU A 21 -5.11 -1.18 4.98
N LEU A 22 -5.56 -0.42 3.99
CA LEU A 22 -4.79 0.70 3.39
C LEU A 22 -4.57 1.85 4.38
N ARG A 23 -5.46 2.03 5.35
CA ARG A 23 -5.29 2.99 6.46
C ARG A 23 -4.38 2.47 7.57
N GLY A 24 -3.92 1.22 7.50
CA GLY A 24 -3.08 0.58 8.51
C GLY A 24 -3.88 -0.02 9.67
N GLU A 25 -5.21 -0.12 9.54
CA GLU A 25 -6.08 -0.81 10.49
C GLU A 25 -6.11 -2.32 10.19
N ASP A 26 -6.53 -3.13 11.16
CA ASP A 26 -6.73 -4.56 10.93
C ASP A 26 -8.15 -4.82 10.39
N PRO A 27 -8.29 -5.29 9.13
CA PRO A 27 -9.60 -5.56 8.56
C PRO A 27 -10.31 -6.73 9.25
N ILE A 28 -11.59 -6.54 9.55
CA ILE A 28 -12.47 -7.57 10.07
C ILE A 28 -13.54 -7.83 9.01
N VAL A 29 -13.67 -9.09 8.61
CA VAL A 29 -14.76 -9.57 7.75
C VAL A 29 -15.55 -10.63 8.50
N THR A 30 -16.87 -10.56 8.37
CA THR A 30 -17.84 -11.46 8.98
C THR A 30 -18.05 -12.70 8.12
N ASP A 31 -17.99 -12.55 6.80
CA ASP A 31 -18.07 -13.67 5.88
C ASP A 31 -16.78 -14.53 5.89
N PRO A 32 -16.87 -15.82 6.23
CA PRO A 32 -15.73 -16.75 6.16
C PRO A 32 -15.10 -16.88 4.77
N GLU A 33 -15.88 -16.69 3.70
CA GLU A 33 -15.40 -16.78 2.31
C GLU A 33 -14.46 -15.62 1.94
N LEU A 34 -14.58 -14.48 2.62
CA LEU A 34 -13.72 -13.32 2.41
C LEU A 34 -12.37 -13.43 3.14
N GLN A 35 -12.26 -14.30 4.16
CA GLN A 35 -11.05 -14.43 4.98
C GLN A 35 -9.78 -14.71 4.15
N PRO A 36 -9.77 -15.66 3.20
CA PRO A 36 -8.58 -15.91 2.38
C PRO A 36 -8.20 -14.72 1.50
N LEU A 37 -9.19 -13.95 1.01
CA LEU A 37 -8.93 -12.75 0.20
C LEU A 37 -8.24 -11.66 1.03
N ILE A 38 -8.70 -11.47 2.26
CA ILE A 38 -8.09 -10.53 3.21
C ILE A 38 -6.68 -10.96 3.61
N GLU A 39 -6.43 -12.26 3.81
CA GLU A 39 -5.07 -12.76 4.09
C GLU A 39 -4.10 -12.46 2.94
N VAL A 40 -4.52 -12.69 1.69
CA VAL A 40 -3.72 -12.33 0.52
C VAL A 40 -3.49 -10.82 0.45
N ALA A 41 -4.52 -10.01 0.71
CA ALA A 41 -4.41 -8.56 0.73
C ALA A 41 -3.39 -8.09 1.79
N ARG A 42 -3.46 -8.64 3.02
CA ARG A 42 -2.51 -8.35 4.11
C ARG A 42 -1.07 -8.67 3.71
N LEU A 43 -0.83 -9.82 3.08
CA LEU A 43 0.50 -10.21 2.61
C LEU A 43 1.03 -9.25 1.54
N ARG A 44 0.20 -8.90 0.56
CA ARG A 44 0.58 -7.96 -0.51
C ARG A 44 0.85 -6.56 0.04
N HIS A 45 0.02 -6.08 0.96
CA HIS A 45 0.19 -4.78 1.60
C HIS A 45 1.52 -4.72 2.37
N ARG A 46 1.85 -5.77 3.14
CA ARG A 46 3.14 -5.87 3.84
C ARG A 46 4.32 -5.81 2.88
N LEU A 47 4.28 -6.57 1.78
CA LEU A 47 5.34 -6.57 0.77
C LEU A 47 5.46 -5.20 0.09
N ALA A 48 4.34 -4.55 -0.22
CA ALA A 48 4.33 -3.21 -0.81
C ALA A 48 5.00 -2.18 0.11
N LEU A 49 4.71 -2.21 1.42
CA LEU A 49 5.36 -1.33 2.39
C LEU A 49 6.88 -1.59 2.47
N GLN A 50 7.30 -2.86 2.45
CA GLN A 50 8.73 -3.20 2.43
C GLN A 50 9.42 -2.66 1.18
N TRP A 51 8.81 -2.85 0.01
CA TRP A 51 9.35 -2.34 -1.24
C TRP A 51 9.33 -0.81 -1.32
N GLN A 52 8.34 -0.15 -0.74
CA GLN A 52 8.29 1.31 -0.67
C GLN A 52 9.47 1.85 0.15
N GLN A 53 9.78 1.23 1.30
CA GLN A 53 10.93 1.61 2.11
C GLN A 53 12.25 1.44 1.35
N GLU A 54 12.42 0.30 0.68
CA GLU A 54 13.60 0.03 -0.13
C GLU A 54 13.72 1.00 -1.31
N ALA A 55 12.63 1.25 -2.03
CA ALA A 55 12.57 2.20 -3.13
C ALA A 55 12.92 3.62 -2.68
N GLN A 56 12.49 4.04 -1.48
CA GLN A 56 12.85 5.34 -0.92
C GLN A 56 14.37 5.47 -0.72
N LEU A 57 15.03 4.44 -0.18
CA LEU A 57 16.50 4.44 -0.01
C LEU A 57 17.24 4.59 -1.35
N TYR A 58 16.77 3.90 -2.39
CA TYR A 58 17.36 4.04 -3.72
C TYR A 58 17.07 5.40 -4.35
N ARG A 59 15.87 5.96 -4.14
CA ARG A 59 15.48 7.30 -4.61
C ARG A 59 16.40 8.37 -4.03
N ASP A 60 16.66 8.31 -2.73
CA ASP A 60 17.52 9.27 -2.03
C ASP A 60 18.96 9.22 -2.57
N LYS A 61 19.50 8.00 -2.76
CA LYS A 61 20.84 7.80 -3.36
C LYS A 61 20.93 8.32 -4.78
N VAL A 62 19.91 8.07 -5.62
CA VAL A 62 19.88 8.58 -6.99
C VAL A 62 19.87 10.11 -6.99
N TRP A 63 19.06 10.74 -6.13
CA TRP A 63 19.05 12.19 -6.04
C TRP A 63 20.37 12.76 -5.55
N GLU A 64 21.01 12.12 -4.58
CA GLU A 64 22.36 12.51 -4.12
C GLU A 64 23.35 12.52 -5.30
N LEU A 65 23.37 11.47 -6.12
CA LEU A 65 24.24 11.37 -7.29
C LEU A 65 23.94 12.45 -8.34
N VAL A 66 22.66 12.76 -8.57
CA VAL A 66 22.28 13.85 -9.48
C VAL A 66 22.78 15.19 -8.96
N TRP A 67 22.61 15.48 -7.66
CA TRP A 67 23.10 16.72 -7.06
C TRP A 67 24.62 16.85 -7.13
N GLN A 68 25.35 15.76 -6.87
CA GLN A 68 26.80 15.71 -7.05
C GLN A 68 27.21 16.05 -8.49
N LYS A 69 26.52 15.50 -9.50
CA LYS A 69 26.79 15.81 -10.92
C LYS A 69 26.46 17.24 -11.31
N LEU A 70 25.43 17.82 -10.71
CA LEU A 70 25.07 19.23 -10.93
C LEU A 70 26.02 20.21 -10.21
N GLY A 71 26.93 19.72 -9.37
CA GLY A 71 27.86 20.55 -8.60
C GLY A 71 27.17 21.39 -7.52
N GLN A 72 25.96 21.02 -7.11
CA GLN A 72 25.15 21.73 -6.13
C GLN A 72 25.03 20.91 -4.84
N LYS A 73 24.97 21.57 -3.68
CA LYS A 73 24.69 20.88 -2.42
C LYS A 73 23.24 20.40 -2.43
N ALA A 74 23.04 19.11 -2.15
CA ALA A 74 21.70 18.55 -1.99
C ALA A 74 20.92 19.37 -0.94
N PRO A 75 19.70 19.84 -1.25
CA PRO A 75 18.85 20.51 -0.27
C PRO A 75 18.50 19.52 0.84
N LYS A 76 18.60 19.96 2.10
CA LYS A 76 18.43 19.12 3.28
C LYS A 76 17.00 18.59 3.47
N ASP A 77 16.02 19.13 2.73
CA ASP A 77 14.59 18.94 3.01
C ASP A 77 13.77 18.36 1.83
N ASN A 78 14.39 17.93 0.73
CA ASN A 78 13.62 17.55 -0.47
C ASN A 78 13.11 16.09 -0.51
N CYS A 79 13.18 15.38 0.62
CA CYS A 79 12.55 14.07 0.78
C CYS A 79 11.64 14.07 2.02
N ALA A 80 10.61 14.93 2.01
CA ALA A 80 9.40 14.67 2.78
C ALA A 80 8.29 14.25 1.80
N PRO A 81 7.47 13.24 2.15
CA PRO A 81 6.37 12.76 1.30
C PRO A 81 5.32 13.84 1.03
#